data_AF-A0A835DHV1-F1
#
_entry.id   AF-A0A835DHV1-F1
#
_cell.length_a   1.000
_cell.length_b   1.000
_cell.length_c   1.000
_cell.angle_alpha   90.00
_cell.angle_beta   90.00
_cell.angle_gamma   90.00
#
_symmetry.space_group_name_H-M   'P 1'
#
loop_
_entity.id
_entity.type
_entity.pdbx_description
1 polymer ?
#
loop_
_entity_poly.entity_id
_entity_poly.type
_entity_poly.pdbx_seq_one_letter_code
_entity_poly.pdbx_strand_id
1 'polypeptide(L)'
;MYPMSLVLNSLLVMVALSPIQAIQYQVFNNATGMPGGTRFNNEIGLAYSEQILELASKFIWQTFQQGEGERKGIKNVTMVVESLEGVAYTMHNNIHVSAEYIANYSGDVRIEVIGILYHETTHIWQWKGKGEAPTGLTEGIADYVRLKGGLVHSRGLPSNAKDEITPFSASVDYKSTVRSSVKSLAFKLASGPSRKGRGH
;
A
#
# COMPACT_ATOMS: atom_id res chain seq x y z
N MET A 1 48.06 -53.40 -11.46
CA MET A 1 46.58 -53.48 -11.47
C MET A 1 46.09 -52.74 -10.23
N TYR A 2 45.49 -51.56 -10.38
CA TYR A 2 44.91 -50.77 -9.28
C TYR A 2 43.39 -50.75 -9.44
N PRO A 3 42.60 -50.86 -8.36
CA PRO A 3 41.29 -50.21 -8.31
C PRO A 3 41.35 -49.12 -7.22
N MET A 4 41.50 -47.86 -7.64
CA MET A 4 40.43 -46.85 -7.68
C MET A 4 39.71 -46.67 -6.33
N SER A 5 40.22 -45.72 -5.55
CA SER A 5 39.53 -45.14 -4.40
C SER A 5 38.43 -44.20 -4.91
N LEU A 6 37.17 -44.49 -4.58
CA LEU A 6 36.03 -43.63 -4.89
C LEU A 6 35.87 -42.62 -3.74
N VAL A 7 36.39 -41.41 -3.90
CA VAL A 7 36.10 -40.31 -2.97
C VAL A 7 34.84 -39.60 -3.47
N LEU A 8 33.72 -39.82 -2.80
CA LEU A 8 32.44 -39.20 -3.10
C LEU A 8 32.44 -37.76 -2.57
N ASN A 9 32.79 -36.78 -3.42
CA ASN A 9 32.66 -35.37 -3.09
C ASN A 9 31.17 -34.98 -3.03
N SER A 10 30.60 -34.99 -1.83
CA SER A 10 29.25 -34.44 -1.60
C SER A 10 29.35 -32.92 -1.45
N LEU A 11 28.97 -32.19 -2.50
CA LEU A 11 28.85 -30.74 -2.48
C LEU A 11 27.59 -30.35 -1.67
N LEU A 12 27.78 -29.94 -0.40
CA LEU A 12 26.71 -29.42 0.42
C LEU A 12 26.37 -27.98 -0.01
N VAL A 13 25.32 -27.81 -0.80
CA VAL A 13 24.79 -26.49 -1.15
C VAL A 13 23.98 -25.96 0.03
N MET A 14 24.60 -25.15 0.88
CA MET A 14 23.91 -24.37 1.90
C MET A 14 23.15 -23.22 1.22
N VAL A 15 21.86 -23.44 0.94
CA VAL A 15 20.96 -22.33 0.55
C VAL A 15 20.78 -21.45 1.77
N ALA A 16 21.40 -20.27 1.77
CA ALA A 16 21.15 -19.24 2.77
C ALA A 16 19.74 -18.68 2.57
N LEU A 17 18.75 -19.25 3.28
CA LEU A 17 17.44 -18.64 3.42
C LEU A 17 17.64 -17.36 4.26
N SER A 18 17.57 -16.20 3.62
CA SER A 18 17.46 -14.95 4.35
C SER A 18 16.13 -14.98 5.10
N PRO A 19 16.09 -14.70 6.41
CA PRO A 19 14.81 -14.64 7.11
C PRO A 19 13.93 -13.59 6.43
N ILE A 20 12.72 -13.99 6.02
CA ILE A 20 11.69 -13.06 5.59
C ILE A 20 11.35 -12.24 6.84
N GLN A 21 11.93 -11.06 6.95
CA GLN A 21 11.62 -10.17 8.05
C GLN A 21 10.23 -9.60 7.79
N ALA A 22 9.25 -10.09 8.54
CA ALA A 22 7.89 -9.57 8.51
C ALA A 22 7.90 -8.07 8.84
N ILE A 23 7.06 -7.31 8.13
CA ILE A 23 6.86 -5.89 8.43
C ILE A 23 6.04 -5.80 9.72
N GLN A 24 6.48 -4.92 10.62
CA GLN A 24 5.76 -4.62 11.84
C GLN A 24 4.74 -3.50 11.58
N TYR A 25 3.47 -3.79 11.79
CA TYR A 25 2.41 -2.78 11.72
C TYR A 25 2.04 -2.38 13.14
N GLN A 26 1.91 -1.07 13.38
CA GLN A 26 1.54 -0.52 14.67
C GLN A 26 0.49 0.56 14.47
N VAL A 27 -0.56 0.55 15.29
CA VAL A 27 -1.57 1.60 15.27
C VAL A 27 -1.69 2.22 16.65
N PHE A 28 -1.74 3.55 16.71
CA PHE A 28 -1.94 4.32 17.92
C PHE A 28 -3.16 5.24 17.80
N ASN A 29 -3.82 5.49 18.92
CA ASN A 29 -4.88 6.49 19.02
C ASN A 29 -4.50 7.56 20.07
N ASN A 30 -3.83 8.60 19.59
CA ASN A 30 -3.43 9.76 20.40
C ASN A 30 -4.58 10.75 20.60
N ALA A 31 -5.73 10.55 19.94
CA ALA A 31 -6.95 11.35 20.11
C ALA A 31 -7.93 10.75 21.14
N THR A 32 -7.45 9.94 22.08
CA THR A 32 -8.29 9.33 23.11
C THR A 32 -9.00 10.42 23.93
N GLY A 33 -10.33 10.32 24.08
CA GLY A 33 -11.16 11.32 24.75
C GLY A 33 -11.71 12.41 23.82
N MET A 34 -11.22 12.52 22.58
CA MET A 34 -11.84 13.35 21.54
C MET A 34 -13.00 12.60 20.87
N PRO A 35 -13.99 13.28 20.28
CA PRO A 35 -15.09 12.62 19.56
C PRO A 35 -14.60 11.64 18.49
N GLY A 36 -13.59 12.06 17.71
CA GLY A 36 -12.99 11.26 16.64
C GLY A 36 -12.24 10.04 17.13
N GLY A 37 -11.35 10.21 18.12
CA GLY A 37 -10.61 9.08 18.69
C GLY A 37 -11.53 8.09 19.42
N THR A 38 -12.59 8.58 20.07
CA THR A 38 -13.62 7.72 20.68
C THR A 38 -14.36 6.92 19.62
N ARG A 39 -14.80 7.59 18.54
CA ARG A 39 -15.46 6.95 17.41
C ARG A 39 -14.57 5.90 16.74
N PHE A 40 -13.29 6.22 16.52
CA PHE A 40 -12.31 5.29 15.98
C PHE A 40 -12.20 4.02 16.83
N ASN A 41 -12.10 4.14 18.16
CA ASN A 41 -12.02 2.98 19.04
C ASN A 41 -13.29 2.10 18.96
N ASN A 42 -14.46 2.72 18.85
CA ASN A 42 -15.74 2.02 18.87
C ASN A 42 -16.09 1.34 17.54
N GLU A 43 -15.79 1.99 16.40
CA GLU A 43 -16.28 1.55 15.09
C GLU A 43 -15.20 0.88 14.23
N ILE A 44 -13.91 1.14 14.49
CA ILE A 44 -12.80 0.70 13.64
C ILE A 44 -11.84 -0.16 14.45
N GLY A 45 -11.20 0.44 15.46
CA GLY A 45 -10.27 -0.22 16.38
C GLY A 45 -8.84 -0.39 15.85
N LEU A 46 -7.90 -0.46 16.78
CA LEU A 46 -6.47 -0.58 16.52
C LEU A 46 -6.13 -1.88 15.77
N ALA A 47 -6.55 -3.03 16.31
CA ALA A 47 -6.23 -4.34 15.75
C ALA A 47 -6.80 -4.55 14.33
N TYR A 48 -7.98 -4.00 14.04
CA TYR A 48 -8.54 -4.05 12.69
C TYR A 48 -7.74 -3.17 11.73
N SER A 49 -7.34 -1.97 12.17
CA SER A 49 -6.52 -1.07 11.36
C SER A 49 -5.14 -1.69 11.04
N GLU A 50 -4.52 -2.40 11.98
CA GLU A 50 -3.27 -3.15 11.74
C GLU A 50 -3.44 -4.21 10.66
N GLN A 51 -4.54 -4.99 10.70
CA GLN A 51 -4.86 -5.97 9.66
C GLN A 51 -5.05 -5.31 8.29
N ILE A 52 -5.73 -4.15 8.25
CA ILE A 52 -5.95 -3.42 7.01
C ILE A 52 -4.63 -2.88 6.42
N LEU A 53 -3.70 -2.40 7.23
CA LEU A 53 -2.37 -1.97 6.76
C LEU A 53 -1.60 -3.13 6.12
N GLU A 54 -1.66 -4.33 6.72
CA GLU A 54 -1.04 -5.52 6.17
C GLU A 54 -1.69 -5.93 4.83
N LEU A 55 -3.03 -5.97 4.79
CA LEU A 55 -3.80 -6.31 3.59
C LEU A 55 -3.55 -5.30 2.45
N ALA A 56 -3.57 -4.01 2.76
CA ALA A 56 -3.28 -2.94 1.81
C ALA A 56 -1.87 -3.10 1.24
N SER A 57 -0.87 -3.34 2.09
CA SER A 57 0.52 -3.55 1.65
C SER A 57 0.66 -4.72 0.66
N LYS A 58 0.03 -5.86 0.99
CA LYS A 58 -0.01 -7.02 0.08
C LYS A 58 -0.71 -6.70 -1.24
N PHE A 59 -1.86 -6.03 -1.17
CA PHE A 59 -2.64 -5.61 -2.34
C PHE A 59 -1.86 -4.65 -3.25
N ILE A 60 -1.11 -3.71 -2.66
CA ILE A 60 -0.28 -2.74 -3.38
C ILE A 60 0.86 -3.43 -4.10
N TRP A 61 1.61 -4.32 -3.44
CA TRP A 61 2.68 -5.08 -4.12
C TRP A 61 2.14 -5.93 -5.26
N GLN A 62 0.98 -6.57 -5.09
CA GLN A 62 0.32 -7.30 -6.17
C GLN A 62 -0.10 -6.36 -7.30
N THR A 63 -0.63 -5.17 -6.99
CA THR A 63 -1.05 -4.18 -7.96
C THR A 63 0.12 -3.62 -8.77
N PHE A 64 1.27 -3.41 -8.12
CA PHE A 64 2.51 -2.96 -8.76
C PHE A 64 3.35 -4.10 -9.35
N GLN A 65 2.95 -5.35 -9.14
CA GLN A 65 3.69 -6.55 -9.54
C GLN A 65 5.11 -6.59 -8.95
N GLN A 66 5.27 -6.19 -7.69
CA GLN A 66 6.57 -6.13 -7.00
C GLN A 66 6.90 -7.43 -6.26
N GLY A 67 7.98 -8.09 -6.68
CA GLY A 67 8.65 -9.15 -5.93
C GLY A 67 9.38 -8.61 -4.70
N GLU A 68 9.79 -9.48 -3.78
CA GLU A 68 10.42 -9.06 -2.51
C GLU A 68 11.65 -8.16 -2.69
N GLY A 69 12.48 -8.43 -3.70
CA GLY A 69 13.68 -7.65 -3.99
C GLY A 69 13.43 -6.27 -4.64
N GLU A 70 12.20 -5.98 -5.07
CA GLU A 70 11.82 -4.73 -5.74
C GLU A 70 11.08 -3.77 -4.81
N ARG A 71 10.63 -4.27 -3.65
CA ARG A 71 9.96 -3.50 -2.63
C ARG A 71 10.95 -2.58 -1.92
N LYS A 72 10.45 -1.48 -1.38
CA LYS A 72 11.23 -0.66 -0.45
C LYS A 72 11.58 -1.47 0.80
N GLY A 73 12.78 -1.25 1.32
CA GLY A 73 13.28 -1.91 2.54
C GLY A 73 12.66 -1.41 3.85
N ILE A 74 11.36 -1.08 3.85
CA ILE A 74 10.63 -0.64 5.04
C ILE A 74 10.38 -1.85 5.95
N LYS A 75 10.61 -1.67 7.25
CA LYS A 75 10.49 -2.72 8.27
C LYS A 75 9.33 -2.52 9.24
N ASN A 76 8.81 -1.30 9.29
CA ASN A 76 7.67 -0.95 10.11
C ASN A 76 6.77 0.07 9.38
N VAL A 77 5.48 -0.01 9.64
CA VAL A 77 4.48 0.98 9.23
C VAL A 77 3.67 1.36 10.46
N THR A 78 3.61 2.65 10.73
CA THR A 78 2.87 3.18 11.87
C THR A 78 1.66 3.95 11.37
N MET A 79 0.51 3.79 12.02
CA MET A 79 -0.64 4.66 11.87
C MET A 79 -0.93 5.34 13.20
N VAL A 80 -1.21 6.63 13.18
CA VAL A 80 -1.60 7.41 14.35
C VAL A 80 -2.90 8.13 14.05
N VAL A 81 -3.91 7.94 14.91
CA VAL A 81 -5.09 8.82 14.95
C VAL A 81 -4.77 9.96 15.92
N GLU A 82 -4.83 11.20 15.44
CA GLU A 82 -4.54 12.39 16.24
C GLU A 82 -5.33 13.60 15.76
N SER A 83 -5.23 14.70 16.50
CA SER A 83 -5.83 15.98 16.11
C SER A 83 -5.01 16.62 15.00
N LEU A 84 -5.61 16.81 13.83
CA LEU A 84 -4.96 17.45 12.69
C LEU A 84 -5.98 17.99 11.69
N GLU A 85 -5.59 19.02 10.94
CA GLU A 85 -6.37 19.55 9.83
C GLU A 85 -6.30 18.64 8.60
N GLY A 86 -7.41 18.54 7.86
CA GLY A 86 -7.51 17.69 6.67
C GLY A 86 -8.02 16.28 6.99
N VAL A 87 -7.65 15.31 6.15
CA VAL A 87 -8.17 13.93 6.21
C VAL A 87 -7.12 12.99 6.79
N ALA A 88 -5.99 12.88 6.09
CA ALA A 88 -4.84 12.09 6.47
C ALA A 88 -3.61 12.56 5.67
N TYR A 89 -2.43 12.15 6.11
CA TYR A 89 -1.21 12.25 5.32
C TYR A 89 -0.21 11.16 5.69
N THR A 90 0.71 10.88 4.76
CA THR A 90 1.82 9.95 4.96
C THR A 90 3.16 10.69 4.98
N MET A 91 3.94 10.48 6.03
CA MET A 91 5.33 10.94 6.12
C MET A 91 6.26 9.76 6.41
N HIS A 92 7.19 9.50 5.48
CA HIS A 92 8.03 8.29 5.47
C HIS A 92 7.19 7.00 5.48
N ASN A 93 7.11 6.35 6.63
CA ASN A 93 6.38 5.12 6.90
C ASN A 93 5.33 5.31 8.03
N ASN A 94 5.00 6.57 8.34
CA ASN A 94 3.98 6.93 9.31
C ASN A 94 2.78 7.53 8.59
N ILE A 95 1.59 7.03 8.91
CA ILE A 95 0.30 7.48 8.43
C ILE A 95 -0.36 8.23 9.59
N HIS A 96 -0.82 9.44 9.33
CA HIS A 96 -1.50 10.28 10.30
C HIS A 96 -2.93 10.48 9.84
N VAL A 97 -3.91 10.13 10.66
CA VAL A 97 -5.33 10.20 10.32
C VAL A 97 -6.05 11.16 11.27
N SER A 98 -6.83 12.08 10.70
CA SER A 98 -7.52 13.12 11.46
C SER A 98 -8.66 12.55 12.30
N ALA A 99 -8.59 12.80 13.60
CA ALA A 99 -9.69 12.57 14.52
C ALA A 99 -10.88 13.48 14.19
N GLU A 100 -10.65 14.73 13.78
CA GLU A 100 -11.71 15.67 13.39
C GLU A 100 -12.47 15.15 12.15
N TYR A 101 -11.76 14.59 11.18
CA TYR A 101 -12.38 13.98 10.00
C TYR A 101 -13.23 12.76 10.38
N ILE A 102 -12.68 11.84 11.19
CA ILE A 102 -13.40 10.65 11.67
C ILE A 102 -14.66 11.05 12.44
N ALA A 103 -14.58 12.06 13.32
CA ALA A 103 -15.71 12.56 14.09
C ALA A 103 -16.85 13.04 13.20
N ASN A 104 -16.51 13.80 12.14
CA ASN A 104 -17.47 14.51 11.31
C ASN A 104 -17.93 13.73 10.07
N TYR A 105 -17.37 12.55 9.80
CA TYR A 105 -17.76 11.75 8.64
C TYR A 105 -19.20 11.22 8.77
N SER A 106 -20.07 11.54 7.84
CA SER A 106 -21.51 11.22 7.93
C SER A 106 -21.90 9.83 7.40
N GLY A 107 -20.99 9.13 6.72
CA GLY A 107 -21.22 7.79 6.18
C GLY A 107 -20.67 6.67 7.07
N ASP A 108 -20.50 5.49 6.48
CA ASP A 108 -19.79 4.38 7.10
C ASP A 108 -18.30 4.72 7.24
N VAL A 109 -17.92 5.14 8.44
CA VAL A 109 -16.55 5.57 8.75
C VAL A 109 -15.55 4.42 8.66
N ARG A 110 -16.01 3.16 8.81
CA ARG A 110 -15.15 1.99 8.69
C ARG A 110 -14.71 1.82 7.26
N ILE A 111 -15.63 1.86 6.30
CA ILE A 111 -15.31 1.79 4.87
C ILE A 111 -14.44 2.97 4.45
N GLU A 112 -14.73 4.16 4.96
CA GLU A 112 -13.92 5.35 4.65
C GLU A 112 -12.48 5.20 5.13
N VAL A 113 -12.28 4.82 6.38
CA VAL A 113 -10.93 4.67 6.93
C VAL A 113 -10.18 3.56 6.22
N ILE A 114 -10.81 2.45 5.84
CA ILE A 114 -10.16 1.43 5.00
C ILE A 114 -9.68 2.05 3.68
N GLY A 115 -10.52 2.86 3.02
CA GLY A 115 -10.15 3.59 1.81
C GLY A 115 -8.96 4.53 2.01
N ILE A 116 -8.95 5.30 3.11
CA ILE A 116 -7.83 6.16 3.50
C ILE A 116 -6.56 5.33 3.68
N LEU A 117 -6.63 4.21 4.40
CA LEU A 117 -5.45 3.37 4.64
C LEU A 117 -4.90 2.78 3.34
N TYR A 118 -5.73 2.40 2.37
CA TYR A 118 -5.25 1.97 1.05
C TYR A 118 -4.53 3.11 0.30
N HIS A 119 -5.07 4.33 0.36
CA HIS A 119 -4.44 5.51 -0.23
C HIS A 119 -3.08 5.82 0.42
N GLU A 120 -3.06 6.00 1.73
CA GLU A 120 -1.87 6.40 2.48
C GLU A 120 -0.79 5.29 2.47
N THR A 121 -1.18 4.02 2.59
CA THR A 121 -0.24 2.90 2.47
C THR A 121 0.39 2.83 1.07
N THR A 122 -0.29 3.31 0.03
CA THR A 122 0.28 3.42 -1.30
C THR A 122 1.45 4.39 -1.33
N HIS A 123 1.36 5.52 -0.63
CA HIS A 123 2.48 6.46 -0.54
C HIS A 123 3.73 5.86 0.11
N ILE A 124 3.54 4.94 1.06
CA ILE A 124 4.65 4.19 1.68
C ILE A 124 5.34 3.32 0.65
N TRP A 125 4.61 2.52 -0.12
CA TRP A 125 5.20 1.50 -0.99
C TRP A 125 5.58 1.99 -2.39
N GLN A 126 4.92 3.03 -2.91
CA GLN A 126 5.21 3.54 -4.25
C GLN A 126 6.57 4.22 -4.32
N TRP A 127 7.33 3.95 -5.36
CA TRP A 127 8.56 4.65 -5.64
C TRP A 127 8.28 6.03 -6.25
N LYS A 128 8.98 7.06 -5.78
CA LYS A 128 8.82 8.45 -6.24
C LYS A 128 9.91 8.90 -7.21
N GLY A 129 10.63 7.98 -7.85
CA GLY A 129 11.70 8.29 -8.82
C GLY A 129 12.72 9.30 -8.28
N LYS A 130 13.41 8.99 -7.18
CA LYS A 130 14.29 9.91 -6.42
C LYS A 130 13.61 11.14 -5.80
N GLY A 131 12.29 11.17 -5.72
CA GLY A 131 11.53 12.31 -5.20
C GLY A 131 11.12 13.32 -6.27
N GLU A 132 11.39 13.04 -7.54
CA GLU A 132 11.08 13.92 -8.67
C GLU A 132 9.68 13.67 -9.27
N ALA A 133 9.00 12.61 -8.83
CA ALA A 133 7.65 12.32 -9.30
C ALA A 133 6.70 13.49 -8.93
N PRO A 134 5.93 14.03 -9.91
CA PRO A 134 4.97 15.10 -9.64
C PRO A 134 3.92 14.66 -8.61
N THR A 135 3.54 15.57 -7.71
CA THR A 135 2.56 15.28 -6.65
C THR A 135 1.25 14.70 -7.20
N GLY A 136 0.69 15.30 -8.25
CA GLY A 136 -0.57 14.81 -8.85
C GLY A 136 -0.47 13.37 -9.40
N LEU A 137 0.71 12.95 -9.86
CA LEU A 137 0.93 11.56 -10.29
C LEU A 137 0.96 10.63 -9.08
N THR A 138 1.65 11.01 -8.01
CA THR A 138 1.75 10.19 -6.79
C THR A 138 0.43 10.07 -6.04
N GLU A 139 -0.43 11.10 -6.09
CA GLU A 139 -1.80 11.06 -5.57
C GLU A 139 -2.70 10.20 -6.45
N GLY A 140 -2.68 10.39 -7.77
CA GLY A 140 -3.51 9.62 -8.68
C GLY A 140 -3.23 8.11 -8.65
N ILE A 141 -2.00 7.70 -8.37
CA ILE A 141 -1.67 6.28 -8.15
C ILE A 141 -2.31 5.76 -6.85
N ALA A 142 -2.30 6.55 -5.77
CA ALA A 142 -2.91 6.17 -4.50
C ALA A 142 -4.44 6.07 -4.62
N ASP A 143 -5.08 7.03 -5.30
CA ASP A 143 -6.52 6.98 -5.62
C ASP A 143 -6.87 5.74 -6.46
N TYR A 144 -6.04 5.41 -7.46
CA TYR A 144 -6.24 4.21 -8.27
C TYR A 144 -6.18 2.93 -7.42
N VAL A 145 -5.24 2.81 -6.48
CA VAL A 145 -5.16 1.65 -5.59
C VAL A 145 -6.43 1.55 -4.74
N ARG A 146 -6.89 2.66 -4.14
CA ARG A 146 -8.13 2.74 -3.37
C ARG A 146 -9.33 2.26 -4.21
N LEU A 147 -9.50 2.79 -5.42
CA LEU A 147 -10.58 2.42 -6.33
C LEU A 147 -10.51 0.97 -6.79
N LYS A 148 -9.31 0.46 -7.08
CA LYS A 148 -9.11 -0.94 -7.46
C LYS A 148 -9.47 -1.91 -6.33
N GLY A 149 -9.35 -1.47 -5.07
CA GLY A 149 -9.84 -2.19 -3.90
C GLY A 149 -11.36 -2.14 -3.71
N GLY A 150 -12.09 -1.44 -4.57
CA GLY A 150 -13.54 -1.23 -4.43
C GLY A 150 -13.93 -0.19 -3.37
N LEU A 151 -12.99 0.60 -2.88
CA LEU A 151 -13.17 1.50 -1.74
C LEU A 151 -13.51 2.92 -2.21
N VAL A 152 -14.70 3.09 -2.78
CA VAL A 152 -15.13 4.39 -3.32
C VAL A 152 -15.23 5.45 -2.20
N HIS A 153 -14.75 6.66 -2.48
CA HIS A 153 -14.95 7.80 -1.57
C HIS A 153 -16.40 8.28 -1.63
N SER A 154 -17.04 8.47 -0.47
CA SER A 154 -18.47 8.87 -0.40
C SER A 154 -18.76 10.25 -1.01
N ARG A 155 -17.73 11.06 -1.29
CA ARG A 155 -17.88 12.45 -1.75
C ARG A 155 -17.39 12.66 -3.19
N GLY A 156 -17.78 11.79 -4.13
CA GLY A 156 -17.30 11.93 -5.51
C GLY A 156 -18.01 11.19 -6.63
N LEU A 157 -19.17 10.58 -6.40
CA LEU A 157 -19.97 10.08 -7.51
C LEU A 157 -20.90 11.20 -8.01
N PRO A 158 -20.88 11.57 -9.31
CA PRO A 158 -21.91 12.42 -9.88
C PRO A 158 -23.29 11.79 -9.63
N SER A 159 -24.30 12.63 -9.43
CA SER A 159 -25.63 12.27 -8.93
C SER A 159 -26.37 11.20 -9.74
N ASN A 160 -25.95 10.94 -10.97
CA ASN A 160 -26.47 9.90 -11.85
C ASN A 160 -25.94 8.48 -11.54
N ALA A 161 -24.94 8.32 -10.69
CA ALA A 161 -24.40 7.01 -10.31
C ALA A 161 -25.03 6.43 -9.02
N LYS A 162 -26.01 7.13 -8.44
CA LYS A 162 -26.71 6.68 -7.21
C LYS A 162 -27.77 5.61 -7.47
N ASP A 163 -28.26 5.51 -8.71
CA ASP A 163 -29.36 4.60 -9.08
C ASP A 163 -28.89 3.33 -9.82
N GLU A 164 -27.57 3.14 -10.01
CA GLU A 164 -27.00 1.99 -10.73
C GLU A 164 -25.89 1.29 -9.93
N ILE A 165 -26.11 1.03 -8.63
CA ILE A 165 -25.28 0.08 -7.88
C ILE A 165 -25.92 -1.32 -8.01
N THR A 166 -25.87 -1.86 -9.22
CA THR A 166 -25.55 -3.28 -9.38
C THR A 166 -24.02 -3.41 -9.31
N PRO A 167 -23.42 -4.59 -9.10
CA PRO A 167 -21.97 -4.72 -9.17
C PRO A 167 -21.57 -4.34 -10.60
N PHE A 168 -21.13 -3.09 -10.80
CA PHE A 168 -20.77 -2.61 -12.11
C PHE A 168 -19.58 -3.44 -12.57
N SER A 169 -19.91 -4.38 -13.46
CA SER A 169 -19.08 -4.82 -14.55
C SER A 169 -18.55 -3.56 -15.25
N ALA A 170 -17.46 -3.01 -14.70
CA ALA A 170 -16.65 -2.02 -15.39
C ALA A 170 -15.92 -2.73 -16.54
N SER A 171 -16.67 -3.03 -17.59
CA SER A 171 -16.15 -3.15 -18.95
C SER A 171 -15.78 -1.77 -19.49
N VAL A 172 -15.06 -0.97 -18.71
CA VAL A 172 -14.19 0.06 -19.26
C VAL A 172 -12.91 -0.68 -19.56
N ASP A 173 -12.65 -0.91 -20.84
CA ASP A 173 -11.45 -1.59 -21.30
C ASP A 173 -10.20 -0.79 -20.87
N TYR A 174 -9.72 -1.07 -19.67
CA TYR A 174 -8.51 -0.52 -19.06
C TYR A 174 -7.27 -0.81 -19.93
N LYS A 175 -7.35 -1.77 -20.86
CA LYS A 175 -6.33 -1.94 -21.91
C LYS A 175 -6.26 -0.75 -22.88
N SER A 176 -7.23 0.14 -22.99
CA SER A 176 -7.19 1.23 -23.98
C SER A 176 -6.60 2.53 -23.40
N THR A 177 -7.00 2.92 -22.18
CA THR A 177 -6.53 4.17 -21.55
C THR A 177 -5.19 4.01 -20.81
N VAL A 178 -4.80 2.78 -20.46
CA VAL A 178 -3.67 2.54 -19.53
C VAL A 178 -2.55 1.66 -20.13
N ARG A 179 -2.72 1.13 -21.35
CA ARG A 179 -1.71 0.21 -21.97
C ARG A 179 -0.40 0.85 -22.41
N SER A 180 -0.34 2.13 -22.79
CA SER A 180 0.93 2.68 -23.31
C SER A 180 1.69 3.52 -22.28
N SER A 181 1.00 4.29 -21.43
CA SER A 181 1.66 5.21 -20.51
C SER A 181 1.93 4.63 -19.11
N VAL A 182 0.99 3.92 -18.49
CA VAL A 182 1.14 3.51 -17.07
C VAL A 182 1.83 2.16 -16.92
N LYS A 183 1.69 1.21 -17.85
CA LYS A 183 2.51 -0.01 -17.81
C LYS A 183 4.00 0.29 -17.98
N SER A 184 4.35 1.28 -18.78
CA SER A 184 5.74 1.73 -18.98
C SER A 184 6.23 2.57 -17.79
N LEU A 185 5.39 3.49 -17.29
CA LEU A 185 5.78 4.42 -16.23
C LEU A 185 5.75 3.79 -14.84
N ALA A 186 4.74 2.97 -14.50
CA ALA A 186 4.72 2.21 -13.26
C ALA A 186 5.80 1.13 -13.22
N PHE A 187 6.13 0.48 -14.36
CA PHE A 187 7.24 -0.47 -14.44
C PHE A 187 8.61 0.23 -14.34
N LYS A 188 8.79 1.40 -14.98
CA LYS A 188 10.01 2.23 -14.84
C LYS A 188 10.17 2.87 -13.46
N LEU A 189 9.06 3.20 -12.78
CA LEU A 189 9.08 3.76 -11.43
C LEU A 189 9.22 2.65 -10.37
N ALA A 190 8.66 1.45 -10.60
CA ALA A 190 8.79 0.31 -9.70
C ALA A 190 10.15 -0.39 -9.74
N SER A 191 10.87 -0.32 -10.86
CA SER A 191 12.25 -0.82 -10.97
C SER A 191 13.22 0.16 -10.29
N GLY A 192 13.68 -0.17 -9.09
CA GLY A 192 14.85 0.47 -8.47
C GLY A 192 16.10 0.40 -9.37
N PRO A 193 17.19 1.15 -9.06
CA PRO A 193 18.32 1.29 -9.97
C PRO A 193 18.91 -0.08 -10.36
N SER A 194 18.97 -0.32 -11.67
CA SER A 194 19.68 -1.45 -12.26
C SER A 194 21.09 -1.52 -11.68
N ARG A 195 21.42 -2.60 -10.97
CA ARG A 195 22.81 -2.97 -10.69
C ARG A 195 23.49 -3.23 -12.03
N LYS A 196 24.07 -2.19 -12.62
CA LYS A 196 25.03 -2.35 -13.72
C LYS A 196 26.16 -3.21 -13.18
N GLY A 197 26.29 -4.40 -13.74
CA GLY A 197 27.42 -5.28 -13.49
C GLY A 197 28.72 -4.51 -13.71
N ARG A 198 29.58 -4.50 -12.69
CA ARG A 198 31.00 -4.24 -12.88
C ARG A 198 31.58 -5.53 -13.49
N GLY A 199 31.62 -5.55 -14.81
CA GLY A 199 32.45 -6.46 -15.59
C GLY A 199 33.55 -5.64 -16.25
N HIS A 200 34.77 -6.20 -16.20
CA HIS A 200 36.07 -5.71 -16.67
C HIS A 200 36.89 -4.93 -15.64
#